data_AF-A0A3N4N5U9-F1
#
_entry.id   AF-A0A3N4N5U9-F1
#
_cell.length_a   1.000
_cell.length_b   1.000
_cell.length_c   1.000
_cell.angle_alpha   90.00
_cell.angle_beta   90.00
_cell.angle_gamma   90.00
#
_symmetry.space_group_name_H-M   'P 1'
#
loop_
_entity.id
_entity.type
_entity.pdbx_description
1 polymer ?
#
loop_
_entity_poly.entity_id
_entity_poly.type
_entity_poly.pdbx_seq_one_letter_code
_entity_poly.pdbx_strand_id
1 'polypeptide(L)'
;MTLLLIAATVAVTLLMLMAWLPELRAEGALLRRWSKGGGEPRCSEAVQNVVDGFIEDFSATHRLTEAETARIREMKTRPAMMPVTLLLHPQLVTREKGRFIRGRNLPAVFVATGVSALIMPPLAGMAMHNVSLWLLPFLNTAVFFAGLQLLRYAYSDLGLLNVLVTGKAD
;
A
#
# COMPACT_ATOMS: atom_id res chain seq x y z
N MET A 1 23.30 18.12 13.85
CA MET A 1 22.22 17.19 14.27
C MET A 1 20.86 17.59 13.70
N THR A 2 20.40 18.82 13.92
CA THR A 2 19.10 19.33 13.42
C THR A 2 18.94 19.23 11.90
N LEU A 3 19.94 19.66 11.11
CA LEU A 3 19.91 19.54 9.64
C LEU A 3 19.77 18.08 9.17
N LEU A 4 20.40 17.14 9.86
CA LEU A 4 20.33 15.71 9.53
C LEU A 4 18.94 15.15 9.81
N LEU A 5 18.30 15.54 10.92
CA LEU A 5 16.93 15.14 11.24
C LEU A 5 15.91 15.74 10.25
N ILE A 6 16.11 17.00 9.84
CA ILE A 6 15.28 17.64 8.81
C ILE A 6 15.43 16.88 7.48
N ALA A 7 16.66 16.65 7.02
CA ALA A 7 16.93 15.93 5.77
C ALA A 7 16.35 14.51 5.79
N ALA A 8 16.50 13.78 6.90
CA ALA A 8 15.91 12.45 7.08
C ALA A 8 14.37 12.49 7.01
N THR A 9 13.74 13.47 7.68
CA THR A 9 12.28 13.65 7.65
C THR A 9 11.80 13.91 6.23
N VAL A 10 12.46 14.80 5.50
CA VAL A 10 12.10 15.12 4.11
C VAL A 10 12.27 13.89 3.21
N ALA A 11 13.40 13.18 3.32
CA ALA A 11 13.65 11.98 2.52
C ALA A 11 12.61 10.88 2.76
N VAL A 12 12.30 10.59 4.03
CA VAL A 12 11.30 9.60 4.42
C VAL A 12 9.89 10.02 3.97
N THR A 13 9.57 11.32 4.07
CA THR A 13 8.30 11.86 3.59
C THR A 13 8.15 11.69 2.08
N LEU A 14 9.15 12.08 1.30
CA LEU A 14 9.12 11.97 -0.16
C LEU A 14 9.02 10.50 -0.60
N LEU A 15 9.77 9.61 0.04
CA LEU A 15 9.69 8.17 -0.22
C LEU A 15 8.27 7.64 0.06
N MET A 16 7.69 7.99 1.20
CA MET A 16 6.35 7.53 1.55
C MET A 16 5.26 8.14 0.67
N LEU A 17 5.40 9.41 0.28
CA LEU A 17 4.52 10.06 -0.67
C LEU A 17 4.53 9.36 -2.03
N MET A 18 5.72 9.00 -2.53
CA MET A 18 5.87 8.22 -3.76
C MET A 18 5.25 6.83 -3.63
N ALA A 19 5.44 6.17 -2.49
CA ALA A 19 4.82 4.88 -2.21
C ALA A 19 3.28 4.98 -2.15
N TRP A 20 2.73 6.10 -1.68
CA TRP A 20 1.28 6.31 -1.56
C TRP A 20 0.63 6.94 -2.79
N LEU A 21 1.42 7.39 -3.76
CA LEU A 21 0.91 8.07 -4.96
C LEU A 21 -0.20 7.28 -5.69
N PRO A 22 -0.13 5.94 -5.86
CA PRO A 22 -1.21 5.17 -6.47
C PRO A 22 -2.55 5.28 -5.72
N GLU A 23 -2.52 5.38 -4.39
CA GLU A 23 -3.74 5.50 -3.57
C GLU A 23 -4.36 6.90 -3.64
N LEU A 24 -3.55 7.92 -3.92
CA LEU A 24 -3.98 9.31 -4.03
C LEU A 24 -4.56 9.65 -5.41
N ARG A 25 -4.30 8.83 -6.43
CA ARG A 25 -4.92 8.97 -7.76
C ARG A 25 -6.41 8.66 -7.69
N ALA A 26 -7.19 9.30 -8.55
CA ALA A 26 -8.66 9.17 -8.57
C ALA A 26 -9.12 7.71 -8.69
N GLU A 27 -8.49 6.92 -9.56
CA GLU A 27 -8.80 5.50 -9.77
C GLU A 27 -8.45 4.64 -8.53
N GLY A 28 -7.33 4.92 -7.87
CA GLY A 28 -6.93 4.18 -6.68
C GLY A 28 -7.81 4.47 -5.46
N ALA A 29 -8.18 5.75 -5.29
CA ALA A 29 -9.16 6.16 -4.29
C ALA A 29 -10.54 5.53 -4.54
N LEU A 30 -10.93 5.41 -5.82
CA LEU A 30 -12.16 4.76 -6.24
C LEU A 30 -12.14 3.25 -5.92
N LEU A 31 -11.06 2.53 -6.25
CA LEU A 31 -10.92 1.11 -5.91
C LEU A 31 -11.04 0.87 -4.41
N ARG A 32 -10.40 1.70 -3.59
CA ARG A 32 -10.44 1.58 -2.13
C ARG A 32 -11.82 1.90 -1.55
N ARG A 33 -12.51 2.91 -2.10
CA ARG A 33 -13.90 3.23 -1.72
C ARG A 33 -14.86 2.12 -2.10
N TRP A 34 -14.71 1.56 -3.30
CA TRP A 34 -15.51 0.44 -3.78
C TRP A 34 -15.38 -0.80 -2.88
N SER A 35 -14.15 -1.17 -2.52
CA SER A 35 -13.89 -2.31 -1.63
C SER A 35 -14.47 -2.10 -0.22
N LYS A 36 -14.28 -0.92 0.39
CA LYS A 36 -14.81 -0.59 1.72
C LYS A 36 -16.33 -0.44 1.76
N GLY A 37 -16.95 0.01 0.66
CA GLY A 37 -18.39 0.19 0.55
C GLY A 37 -19.18 -1.11 0.33
N GLY A 38 -18.54 -2.28 0.48
CA GLY A 38 -19.21 -3.57 0.31
C GLY A 38 -19.71 -3.85 -1.11
N GLY A 39 -19.33 -3.03 -2.10
CA GLY A 39 -19.85 -3.09 -3.47
C GLY A 39 -21.29 -2.60 -3.67
N GLU A 40 -21.92 -1.92 -2.71
CA GLU A 40 -23.33 -1.48 -2.81
C GLU A 40 -23.58 -0.39 -3.88
N PRO A 41 -24.80 -0.29 -4.46
CA PRO A 41 -25.57 -1.30 -5.19
C PRO A 41 -25.71 -0.95 -6.69
N ARG A 42 -24.88 -0.04 -7.20
CA ARG A 42 -24.80 0.35 -8.62
C ARG A 42 -23.33 0.53 -9.00
N CYS A 43 -22.59 -0.57 -9.13
CA CYS A 43 -21.32 -0.47 -9.84
C CYS A 43 -21.66 -0.07 -11.28
N SER A 44 -21.56 1.21 -11.61
CA SER A 44 -21.62 1.62 -13.01
C SER A 44 -20.53 0.85 -13.77
N GLU A 45 -20.78 0.58 -15.02
CA GLU A 45 -19.83 -0.10 -15.91
C GLU A 45 -18.42 0.53 -15.81
N ALA A 46 -18.35 1.85 -15.61
CA ALA A 46 -17.10 2.57 -15.38
C ALA A 46 -16.32 2.10 -14.13
N VAL A 47 -16.99 1.84 -13.01
CA VAL A 47 -16.33 1.33 -11.79
C VAL A 47 -15.83 -0.10 -12.02
N GLN A 48 -16.62 -0.94 -12.68
CA GLN A 48 -16.21 -2.31 -13.00
C GLN A 48 -15.00 -2.32 -13.93
N ASN A 49 -14.99 -1.46 -14.95
CA ASN A 49 -13.87 -1.33 -15.88
C ASN A 49 -12.58 -0.87 -15.19
N VAL A 50 -12.67 0.06 -14.22
CA VAL A 50 -11.50 0.46 -13.41
C VAL A 50 -10.98 -0.70 -12.57
N VAL A 51 -11.89 -1.42 -11.88
CA VAL A 51 -11.50 -2.58 -11.07
C VAL A 51 -10.87 -3.68 -11.93
N ASP A 52 -11.46 -3.99 -13.08
CA ASP A 52 -10.92 -4.98 -14.02
C ASP A 52 -9.57 -4.54 -14.58
N GLY A 53 -9.38 -3.25 -14.87
CA GLY A 53 -8.09 -2.69 -15.28
C GLY A 53 -6.99 -2.93 -14.23
N PHE A 54 -7.27 -2.68 -12.94
CA PHE A 54 -6.32 -2.98 -11.86
C PHE A 54 -6.00 -4.48 -11.75
N ILE A 55 -6.97 -5.36 -11.96
CA ILE A 55 -6.76 -6.81 -11.94
C ILE A 55 -5.90 -7.22 -13.14
N GLU A 56 -6.18 -6.69 -14.32
CA GLU A 56 -5.43 -6.98 -15.55
C GLU A 56 -3.99 -6.49 -15.47
N ASP A 57 -3.77 -5.27 -14.98
CA ASP A 57 -2.43 -4.71 -14.77
C ASP A 57 -1.63 -5.54 -13.76
N PHE A 58 -2.26 -5.94 -12.65
CA PHE A 58 -1.64 -6.82 -11.66
C PHE A 58 -1.31 -8.19 -12.26
N SER A 59 -2.26 -8.78 -12.99
CA SER A 59 -2.08 -10.06 -13.67
C SER A 59 -0.95 -10.01 -14.69
N ALA A 60 -0.86 -8.95 -15.49
CA ALA A 60 0.20 -8.75 -16.47
C ALA A 60 1.57 -8.58 -15.78
N THR A 61 1.63 -7.78 -14.73
CA THR A 61 2.86 -7.52 -13.96
C THR A 61 3.44 -8.81 -13.38
N HIS A 62 2.60 -9.71 -12.88
CA HIS A 62 3.02 -10.97 -12.26
C HIS A 62 2.88 -12.20 -13.16
N ARG A 63 2.55 -12.00 -14.44
CA ARG A 63 2.35 -13.06 -15.45
C ARG A 63 1.41 -14.16 -14.93
N LEU A 64 0.24 -13.76 -14.45
CA LEU A 64 -0.78 -14.69 -13.98
C LEU A 64 -1.39 -15.46 -15.14
N THR A 65 -1.73 -16.72 -14.90
CA THR A 65 -2.50 -17.51 -15.86
C THR A 65 -3.94 -16.99 -15.93
N GLU A 66 -4.68 -17.35 -16.99
CA GLU A 66 -6.09 -17.00 -17.10
C GLU A 66 -6.92 -17.53 -15.93
N ALA A 67 -6.63 -18.75 -15.48
CA ALA A 67 -7.30 -19.36 -14.32
C ALA A 67 -7.03 -18.58 -13.02
N GLU A 68 -5.81 -18.10 -12.80
CA GLU A 68 -5.46 -17.29 -11.63
C GLU A 68 -6.10 -15.91 -11.68
N THR A 69 -6.11 -15.29 -12.85
CA THR A 69 -6.77 -14.00 -13.09
C THR A 69 -8.26 -14.11 -12.85
N ALA A 70 -8.89 -15.21 -13.31
CA ALA A 70 -10.31 -15.49 -13.07
C ALA A 70 -10.62 -15.60 -11.57
N ARG A 71 -9.79 -16.29 -10.78
CA ARG A 71 -9.97 -16.38 -9.31
C ARG A 71 -9.89 -15.01 -8.62
N ILE A 72 -8.99 -14.13 -9.04
CA ILE A 72 -8.92 -12.77 -8.52
C ILE A 72 -10.18 -11.99 -8.91
N ARG A 73 -10.65 -12.15 -10.15
CA ARG A 73 -11.89 -11.52 -10.63
C ARG A 73 -13.13 -12.01 -9.87
N GLU A 74 -13.20 -13.28 -9.51
CA GLU A 74 -14.28 -13.85 -8.70
C GLU A 74 -14.40 -13.19 -7.32
N MET A 75 -13.31 -12.65 -6.77
CA MET A 75 -13.34 -11.90 -5.51
C MET A 75 -14.16 -10.61 -5.57
N LYS A 76 -14.51 -10.12 -6.77
CA LYS A 76 -15.45 -9.00 -6.93
C LYS A 76 -16.82 -9.30 -6.31
N THR A 77 -17.17 -10.58 -6.12
CA THR A 77 -18.37 -10.99 -5.36
C THR A 77 -18.28 -10.69 -3.86
N ARG A 78 -17.07 -10.49 -3.34
CA ARG A 78 -16.79 -10.13 -1.93
C ARG A 78 -15.80 -8.96 -1.87
N PRO A 79 -16.21 -7.74 -2.26
CA PRO A 79 -15.32 -6.57 -2.42
C PRO A 79 -14.52 -6.21 -1.16
N ALA A 80 -15.08 -6.47 0.03
CA ALA A 80 -14.41 -6.22 1.31
C ALA A 80 -13.18 -7.10 1.55
N MET A 81 -13.07 -8.22 0.83
CA MET A 81 -11.90 -9.11 0.87
C MET A 81 -10.98 -8.90 -0.33
N MET A 82 -11.23 -7.95 -1.23
CA MET A 82 -10.34 -7.73 -2.37
C MET A 82 -8.94 -7.29 -1.89
N PRO A 83 -7.83 -7.85 -2.43
CA PRO A 83 -6.47 -7.46 -2.07
C PRO A 83 -6.08 -6.12 -2.69
N VAL A 84 -6.83 -5.06 -2.39
CA VAL A 84 -6.74 -3.73 -3.00
C VAL A 84 -5.34 -3.13 -2.89
N THR A 85 -4.65 -3.35 -1.79
CA THR A 85 -3.32 -2.75 -1.58
C THR A 85 -2.32 -3.33 -2.56
N LEU A 86 -2.36 -4.64 -2.80
CA LEU A 86 -1.47 -5.26 -3.78
C LEU A 86 -1.87 -4.98 -5.22
N LEU A 87 -3.16 -4.80 -5.51
CA LEU A 87 -3.62 -4.32 -6.82
C LEU A 87 -3.13 -2.90 -7.11
N LEU A 88 -3.14 -2.01 -6.11
CA LEU A 88 -2.62 -0.64 -6.25
C LEU A 88 -1.09 -0.58 -6.28
N HIS A 89 -0.43 -1.55 -5.65
CA HIS A 89 1.02 -1.56 -5.46
C HIS A 89 1.63 -2.91 -5.85
N PRO A 90 1.57 -3.30 -7.15
CA PRO A 90 2.08 -4.60 -7.60
C PRO A 90 3.57 -4.79 -7.27
N GLN A 91 4.36 -3.70 -7.29
CA GLN A 91 5.78 -3.72 -6.91
C GLN A 91 6.08 -4.14 -5.46
N LEU A 92 5.09 -4.18 -4.57
CA LEU A 92 5.30 -4.63 -3.18
C LEU A 92 5.46 -6.14 -3.09
N VAL A 93 5.11 -6.87 -4.13
CA VAL A 93 5.25 -8.33 -4.20
C VAL A 93 6.02 -8.74 -5.44
N THR A 94 6.58 -9.93 -5.40
CA THR A 94 7.14 -10.60 -6.56
C THR A 94 6.65 -12.04 -6.58
N ARG A 95 6.62 -12.63 -7.77
CA ARG A 95 6.14 -13.99 -7.96
C ARG A 95 7.33 -14.95 -8.07
N GLU A 96 7.40 -15.91 -7.16
CA GLU A 96 8.44 -16.95 -7.16
C GLU A 96 7.80 -18.33 -6.98
N LYS A 97 8.14 -19.26 -7.88
CA LYS A 97 7.67 -20.66 -7.83
C LYS A 97 6.13 -20.80 -7.67
N GLY A 98 5.37 -19.90 -8.30
CA GLY A 98 3.92 -19.90 -8.25
C GLY A 98 3.29 -19.26 -7.00
N ARG A 99 4.09 -18.71 -6.08
CA ARG A 99 3.62 -17.95 -4.90
C ARG A 99 4.04 -16.49 -4.98
N PHE A 100 3.32 -15.63 -4.28
CA PHE A 100 3.74 -14.26 -4.03
C PHE A 100 4.63 -14.20 -2.80
N ILE A 101 5.75 -13.51 -2.91
CA ILE A 101 6.64 -13.18 -1.81
C ILE A 101 6.87 -11.67 -1.77
N ARG A 102 7.59 -11.21 -0.74
CA ARG A 102 7.91 -9.79 -0.55
C ARG A 102 8.74 -9.27 -1.74
N GLY A 103 8.23 -8.27 -2.43
CA GLY A 103 8.93 -7.57 -3.50
C GLY A 103 9.98 -6.62 -2.96
N ARG A 104 10.85 -6.11 -3.84
CA ARG A 104 11.98 -5.25 -3.47
C ARG A 104 11.56 -3.93 -2.79
N ASN A 105 10.36 -3.45 -3.05
CA ASN A 105 9.88 -2.17 -2.51
C ASN A 105 9.25 -2.28 -1.12
N LEU A 106 8.79 -3.47 -0.72
CA LEU A 106 8.20 -3.68 0.62
C LEU A 106 9.23 -3.48 1.75
N PRO A 107 10.48 -3.97 1.66
CA PRO A 107 11.54 -3.61 2.60
C PRO A 107 11.83 -2.11 2.66
N ALA A 108 11.74 -1.38 1.54
CA ALA A 108 11.96 0.06 1.54
C ALA A 108 10.90 0.81 2.36
N VAL A 109 9.62 0.42 2.24
CA VAL A 109 8.53 0.94 3.08
C VAL A 109 8.75 0.59 4.55
N PHE A 110 9.20 -0.64 4.83
CA PHE A 110 9.52 -1.08 6.19
C PHE A 110 10.64 -0.24 6.83
N VAL A 111 11.75 -0.07 6.10
CA VAL A 111 12.88 0.75 6.55
C VAL A 111 12.45 2.21 6.73
N ALA A 112 11.71 2.79 5.79
CA ALA A 112 11.22 4.16 5.90
C ALA A 112 10.33 4.35 7.14
N THR A 113 9.45 3.38 7.42
CA THR A 113 8.60 3.38 8.62
C THR A 113 9.44 3.28 9.90
N GLY A 114 10.46 2.42 9.91
CA GLY A 114 11.38 2.29 11.05
C GLY A 114 12.24 3.54 11.28
N VAL A 115 12.75 4.15 10.22
CA VAL A 115 13.49 5.42 10.30
C VAL A 115 12.57 6.53 10.82
N SER A 116 11.33 6.59 10.36
CA SER A 116 10.33 7.54 10.86
C SER A 116 10.10 7.40 12.37
N ALA A 117 9.99 6.16 12.87
CA ALA A 117 9.87 5.90 14.31
C ALA A 117 11.12 6.37 15.09
N LEU A 118 12.31 6.16 14.53
CA LEU A 118 13.58 6.53 15.18
C LEU A 118 13.79 8.05 15.26
N ILE A 119 13.41 8.79 14.23
CA ILE A 119 13.58 10.25 14.20
C ILE A 119 12.49 11.00 14.97
N MET A 120 11.38 10.35 15.31
CA MET A 120 10.24 11.01 15.97
C MET A 120 10.57 11.59 17.35
N PRO A 121 11.18 10.85 18.30
CA PRO A 121 11.50 11.39 19.62
C PRO A 121 12.39 12.65 19.59
N PRO A 122 13.52 12.68 18.84
CA PRO A 122 14.35 13.89 18.81
C PRO A 122 13.67 15.05 18.07
N LEU A 123 12.83 14.81 17.05
CA LEU A 123 12.05 15.86 16.39
C LEU A 123 11.03 16.51 17.34
N ALA A 124 10.31 15.69 18.11
CA ALA A 124 9.35 16.18 19.10
C ALA A 124 10.06 17.01 20.19
N GLY A 125 11.19 16.52 20.70
CA GLY A 125 12.00 17.25 21.68
C GLY A 125 12.48 18.62 21.16
N MET A 126 12.94 18.71 19.91
CA MET A 126 13.33 19.99 19.32
C MET A 126 12.13 20.94 19.12
N ALA A 127 10.98 20.42 18.69
CA ALA A 127 9.79 21.22 18.44
C ALA A 127 9.21 21.85 19.73
N MET A 128 9.34 21.19 20.88
CA MET A 128 8.94 21.76 22.17
C MET A 128 9.63 23.10 22.49
N HIS A 129 10.85 23.30 21.98
CA HIS A 129 11.62 24.52 22.19
C HIS A 129 11.49 25.55 21.06
N ASN A 130 10.92 25.16 19.91
CA ASN A 130 10.79 26.05 18.76
C ASN A 130 9.52 25.75 17.94
N VAL A 131 8.55 26.65 18.02
CA VAL A 131 7.23 26.53 17.37
C VAL A 131 7.36 26.31 15.85
N SER A 132 8.35 26.93 15.21
CA SER A 132 8.56 26.80 13.76
C SER A 132 8.88 25.37 13.30
N LEU A 133 9.36 24.51 14.20
CA LEU A 133 9.75 23.13 13.89
C LEU A 133 8.61 22.13 14.03
N TRP A 134 7.41 22.53 14.51
CA TRP A 134 6.29 21.62 14.76
C TRP A 134 5.77 20.91 13.52
N LEU A 135 5.96 21.49 12.33
CA LEU A 135 5.58 20.84 11.08
C LEU A 135 6.30 19.50 10.89
N LEU A 136 7.55 19.39 11.33
CA LEU A 136 8.37 18.18 11.15
C LEU A 136 7.83 16.95 11.91
N PRO A 137 7.57 17.00 13.23
CA PRO A 137 6.99 15.87 13.95
C PRO A 137 5.58 15.53 13.46
N PHE A 138 4.76 16.51 13.06
CA PHE A 138 3.45 16.21 12.46
C PHE A 138 3.58 15.44 11.15
N LEU A 139 4.43 15.91 10.25
CA LEU A 139 4.70 15.26 8.98
C LEU A 139 5.25 13.84 9.18
N ASN A 140 6.20 13.70 10.11
CA ASN A 140 6.79 12.41 10.43
C ASN A 140 5.76 11.42 11.02
N THR A 141 4.84 11.91 11.85
CA THR A 141 3.75 11.10 12.40
C THR A 141 2.81 10.62 11.30
N ALA A 142 2.43 11.50 10.37
CA ALA A 142 1.59 11.13 9.22
C ALA A 142 2.27 10.04 8.37
N VAL A 143 3.56 10.20 8.08
CA VAL A 143 4.35 9.25 7.30
C VAL A 143 4.49 7.91 8.01
N PHE A 144 4.71 7.91 9.33
CA PHE A 144 4.79 6.69 10.13
C PHE A 144 3.48 5.88 10.03
N PHE A 145 2.33 6.53 10.25
CA PHE A 145 1.04 5.84 10.17
C PHE A 145 0.71 5.37 8.75
N ALA A 146 1.05 6.17 7.74
CA ALA A 146 0.88 5.79 6.34
C ALA A 146 1.72 4.55 6.00
N GLY A 147 2.99 4.51 6.40
CA GLY A 147 3.85 3.35 6.21
C GLY A 147 3.35 2.11 6.94
N LEU A 148 2.95 2.27 8.21
CA LEU A 148 2.42 1.17 9.03
C LEU A 148 1.13 0.58 8.45
N GLN A 149 0.20 1.42 7.98
CA GLN A 149 -1.03 0.96 7.33
C GLN A 149 -0.72 0.22 6.04
N LEU A 150 0.16 0.77 5.19
CA LEU A 150 0.55 0.15 3.93
C LEU A 150 1.16 -1.24 4.16
N LEU A 151 2.07 -1.37 5.12
CA LEU A 151 2.66 -2.65 5.50
C LEU A 151 1.59 -3.63 5.98
N ARG A 152 0.74 -3.21 6.92
CA ARG A 152 -0.31 -4.06 7.48
C ARG A 152 -1.24 -4.61 6.40
N TYR A 153 -1.68 -3.75 5.48
CA TYR A 153 -2.55 -4.17 4.40
C TYR A 153 -1.83 -5.03 3.36
N ALA A 154 -0.59 -4.69 2.99
CA ALA A 154 0.20 -5.50 2.06
C ALA A 154 0.44 -6.93 2.58
N TYR A 155 0.72 -7.09 3.89
CA TYR A 155 0.87 -8.42 4.49
C TYR A 155 -0.43 -9.21 4.52
N SER A 156 -1.55 -8.56 4.82
CA SER A 156 -2.88 -9.18 4.78
C SER A 156 -3.23 -9.66 3.37
N ASP A 157 -3.03 -8.79 2.38
CA ASP A 157 -3.33 -9.06 0.98
C ASP A 157 -2.40 -10.15 0.40
N LEU A 158 -1.13 -10.19 0.82
CA LEU A 158 -0.18 -11.23 0.42
C LEU A 158 -0.66 -12.62 0.82
N GLY A 159 -1.04 -12.78 2.09
CA GLY A 159 -1.55 -14.06 2.59
C GLY A 159 -2.80 -14.50 1.85
N LEU A 160 -3.70 -13.55 1.57
CA LEU A 160 -4.93 -13.81 0.83
C LEU A 160 -4.66 -14.23 -0.62
N LEU A 161 -3.79 -13.52 -1.34
CA LEU A 161 -3.40 -13.87 -2.71
C LEU A 161 -2.76 -15.26 -2.78
N ASN A 162 -1.92 -15.62 -1.82
CA ASN A 162 -1.33 -16.96 -1.78
C ASN A 162 -2.38 -18.04 -1.53
N VAL A 163 -3.36 -17.81 -0.65
CA VAL A 163 -4.51 -18.72 -0.48
C VAL A 163 -5.29 -18.89 -1.78
N LEU A 164 -5.54 -17.80 -2.51
CA LEU A 164 -6.34 -17.84 -3.75
C LEU A 164 -5.62 -18.54 -4.91
N VAL A 165 -4.34 -18.26 -5.09
CA VAL A 165 -3.55 -18.81 -6.20
C VAL A 165 -3.11 -20.24 -5.90
N THR A 166 -2.70 -20.52 -4.66
CA THR A 166 -2.06 -21.81 -4.32
C THR A 166 -2.97 -22.77 -3.55
N GLY A 167 -4.10 -22.30 -3.04
CA GLY A 167 -5.01 -23.08 -2.19
C GLY A 167 -4.47 -23.35 -0.78
N LYS A 168 -3.33 -22.75 -0.40
CA LYS A 168 -2.69 -22.93 0.91
C LYS A 168 -2.44 -21.56 1.53
N ALA A 169 -2.78 -21.42 2.82
CA ALA A 169 -2.27 -20.31 3.62
C ALA A 169 -0.78 -20.56 3.88
N ASP A 170 0.05 -19.54 3.66
CA ASP A 170 1.44 -19.55 4.11
C ASP A 170 1.52 -19.47 5.64
#